data_AF-A0A957YQ78-F1
#
_entry.id   AF-A0A957YQ78-F1
#
_cell.length_a   1.000
_cell.length_b   1.000
_cell.length_c   1.000
_cell.angle_alpha   90.00
_cell.angle_beta   90.00
_cell.angle_gamma   90.00
#
_symmetry.space_group_name_H-M   'P 1'
#
loop_
_entity.id
_entity.type
_entity.pdbx_description
1 polymer ?
#
loop_
_entity_poly.entity_id
_entity_poly.type
_entity_poly.pdbx_seq_one_letter_code
_entity_poly.pdbx_strand_id
1 'polypeptide(L)' 'RTTNTFVILGFWLEDKTLGKHEAFAEALARGFVRFVKFLGAEKMNTKAISQPLLRRSAGKYIP' A
#
# COMPACT_ATOMS: atom_id res chain seq x y z
N ARG A 1 6.24 0.92 23.00
CA ARG A 1 5.71 1.73 21.86
C ARG A 1 4.65 0.88 21.18
N THR A 2 3.43 1.39 21.04
CA THR A 2 2.35 0.81 20.24
C THR A 2 2.89 0.53 18.83
N THR A 3 2.66 -0.67 18.30
CA THR A 3 3.26 -1.22 17.07
C THR A 3 3.50 -0.17 15.97
N ASN A 4 4.74 0.02 15.55
CA ASN A 4 5.17 1.09 14.64
C ASN A 4 4.47 0.95 13.27
N THR A 5 3.28 1.53 13.11
CA THR A 5 2.39 1.30 11.97
C THR A 5 2.49 2.45 10.99
N PHE A 6 2.79 2.15 9.73
CA PHE A 6 2.72 3.12 8.65
C PHE A 6 1.26 3.32 8.21
N VAL A 7 0.74 4.54 8.33
CA VAL A 7 -0.66 4.86 8.00
C VAL A 7 -0.73 5.72 6.75
N ILE A 8 -1.43 5.21 5.73
CA ILE A 8 -1.76 5.99 4.53
C ILE A 8 -3.00 6.84 4.85
N LEU A 9 -2.85 8.17 4.83
CA LEU A 9 -3.94 9.12 5.13
C LEU A 9 -4.79 9.47 3.91
N GLY A 10 -4.22 9.38 2.71
CA GLY A 10 -4.90 9.65 1.45
C GLY A 10 -4.19 8.94 0.31
N PHE A 11 -4.95 8.49 -0.68
CA PHE A 11 -4.40 7.85 -1.88
C PHE A 11 -5.18 8.32 -3.10
N TRP A 12 -4.50 9.03 -3.99
CA TRP A 12 -5.06 9.54 -5.23
C TRP A 12 -4.37 8.88 -6.42
N LEU A 13 -5.18 8.43 -7.37
CA LEU A 13 -4.68 7.98 -8.67
C LEU A 13 -4.92 9.09 -9.67
N GLU A 14 -3.83 9.57 -10.25
CA GLU A 14 -3.86 10.51 -11.36
C GLU A 14 -4.55 9.88 -12.58
N ASP A 15 -4.14 8.67 -12.94
CA ASP A 15 -4.83 7.85 -13.92
C ASP A 15 -5.68 6.76 -13.23
N LYS A 16 -7.01 6.87 -13.38
CA LYS A 16 -7.98 5.93 -12.81
C LYS A 16 -7.89 4.53 -13.43
N THR A 17 -7.35 4.38 -14.64
CA THR A 17 -7.21 3.08 -15.31
C THR A 17 -6.27 2.15 -14.53
N LEU A 18 -5.25 2.72 -13.86
CA LEU A 18 -4.28 2.00 -13.04
C LEU A 18 -4.91 1.30 -11.83
N GLY A 19 -6.10 1.74 -11.39
CA GLY A 19 -6.84 1.11 -10.30
C GLY A 19 -7.21 -0.36 -10.56
N LYS A 20 -7.15 -0.80 -11.83
CA LYS A 20 -7.44 -2.17 -12.28
C LYS A 20 -6.23 -2.86 -12.92
N HIS A 21 -5.07 -2.20 -12.98
CA HIS A 21 -3.90 -2.69 -13.69
C HIS A 21 -3.03 -3.58 -12.77
N GLU A 22 -3.00 -4.88 -13.03
CA GLU A 22 -2.38 -5.86 -12.12
C GLU A 22 -0.88 -5.67 -11.94
N ALA A 23 -0.14 -5.49 -13.05
CA ALA A 23 1.30 -5.26 -12.97
C ALA A 23 1.65 -3.97 -12.21
N PHE A 24 0.78 -2.96 -12.30
CA PHE A 24 0.95 -1.72 -11.55
C PHE A 24 0.68 -1.96 -10.06
N ALA A 25 -0.39 -2.69 -9.73
CA ALA A 25 -0.72 -3.05 -8.36
C ALA A 25 0.41 -3.84 -7.68
N GLU A 26 1.04 -4.76 -8.41
CA GLU A 26 2.16 -5.53 -7.90
C GLU A 26 3.42 -4.67 -7.70
N ALA A 27 3.76 -3.82 -8.67
CA ALA A 27 4.89 -2.91 -8.56
C ALA A 27 4.72 -1.94 -7.38
N LEU A 28 3.53 -1.37 -7.22
CA LEU A 28 3.17 -0.48 -6.11
C LEU A 28 3.29 -1.20 -4.76
N ALA A 29 2.78 -2.43 -4.65
CA ALA A 29 2.88 -3.23 -3.44
C ALA A 29 4.34 -3.49 -3.04
N ARG A 30 5.21 -3.84 -4.00
CA ARG A 30 6.65 -4.01 -3.77
C ARG A 30 7.31 -2.70 -3.30
N GLY A 31 6.87 -1.56 -3.84
CA GLY A 31 7.28 -0.23 -3.38
C GLY A 31 6.94 0.00 -1.90
N PHE A 32 5.69 -0.27 -1.51
CA PHE A 32 5.26 -0.13 -0.11
C PHE A 32 6.02 -1.04 0.86
N VAL A 33 6.31 -2.29 0.47
CA VAL A 33 7.13 -3.20 1.29
C VAL A 33 8.50 -2.60 1.57
N ARG A 34 9.18 -2.09 0.54
CA ARG A 34 10.49 -1.43 0.70
C ARG A 34 10.39 -0.20 1.57
N PHE A 35 9.31 0.58 1.42
CA PHE A 35 9.11 1.80 2.19
C PHE A 35 8.83 1.52 3.67
N VAL A 36 7.98 0.55 3.98
CA VAL A 36 7.71 0.11 5.36
C VAL A 36 8.97 -0.42 6.02
N LYS A 37 9.77 -1.22 5.31
CA LYS A 37 11.08 -1.67 5.78
C LYS A 37 12.02 -0.50 6.06
N PHE A 38 12.09 0.48 5.16
CA PHE A 38 12.91 1.68 5.34
C PHE A 38 12.52 2.48 6.58
N LEU A 39 11.22 2.60 6.86
CA LEU A 39 10.70 3.30 8.04
C LEU A 39 10.85 2.49 9.36
N GLY A 40 11.27 1.23 9.29
CA GLY A 40 11.27 0.33 10.44
C GLY A 40 9.87 0.07 11.01
N ALA A 41 8.85 0.16 10.15
CA ALA A 41 7.47 -0.09 10.52
C ALA A 41 7.14 -1.59 10.47
N GLU A 42 6.28 -2.04 11.38
CA GLU A 42 5.88 -3.46 11.50
C GLU A 42 4.63 -3.77 10.69
N LYS A 43 3.78 -2.77 10.45
CA LYS A 43 2.47 -2.91 9.81
C LYS A 43 2.17 -1.72 8.90
N MET A 44 1.23 -1.91 7.98
CA MET A 44 0.71 -0.85 7.12
C MET A 44 -0.82 -0.81 7.13
N ASN A 45 -1.39 0.37 7.37
CA ASN A 45 -2.83 0.61 7.25
C ASN A 45 -3.16 1.15 5.86
N THR A 46 -3.84 0.33 5.05
CA THR A 46 -4.21 0.61 3.65
C THR A 46 -5.63 1.13 3.47
N LYS A 47 -6.34 1.49 4.56
CA LYS A 47 -7.77 1.90 4.49
C LYS A 47 -8.04 3.08 3.56
N ALA A 48 -7.09 4.00 3.39
CA ALA A 48 -7.24 5.14 2.49
C ALA A 48 -7.13 4.77 1.00
N ILE A 49 -6.71 3.55 0.64
CA ILE A 49 -6.66 3.09 -0.76
C ILE A 49 -8.07 2.61 -1.16
N SER A 50 -8.78 3.43 -1.94
CA SER A 50 -10.15 3.13 -2.35
C SER A 50 -10.26 2.05 -3.43
N GLN A 51 -9.22 1.86 -4.26
CA GLN A 51 -9.21 0.87 -5.33
C GLN A 51 -9.02 -0.55 -4.76
N PRO A 52 -9.98 -1.47 -4.94
CA PRO A 52 -9.92 -2.79 -4.29
C PRO A 52 -8.68 -3.61 -4.66
N LEU A 53 -8.27 -3.59 -5.93
CA LEU A 53 -7.08 -4.30 -6.39
C LEU A 53 -5.81 -3.78 -5.71
N LEU A 54 -5.66 -2.46 -5.64
CA LEU A 54 -4.49 -1.82 -5.04
C LEU A 54 -4.45 -2.06 -3.53
N ARG A 55 -5.57 -1.90 -2.84
CA ARG A 55 -5.67 -2.12 -1.39
C ARG A 55 -5.30 -3.55 -1.00
N ARG A 56 -5.82 -4.54 -1.73
CA ARG A 56 -5.48 -5.96 -1.51
C ARG A 56 -4.00 -6.23 -1.80
N SER A 57 -3.47 -5.70 -2.90
CA SER A 57 -2.07 -5.93 -3.29
C SER A 57 -1.11 -5.31 -2.28
N ALA A 58 -1.38 -4.10 -1.81
CA ALA A 58 -0.56 -3.41 -0.82
C ALA A 58 -0.55 -4.11 0.55
N GLY A 59 -1.66 -4.74 0.95
CA GLY A 59 -1.75 -5.53 2.18
C GLY A 59 -1.21 -6.96 2.05
N LYS A 60 -0.81 -7.42 0.86
CA LYS A 60 -0.42 -8.83 0.63
C LYS A 60 0.87 -9.23 1.34
N TYR A 61 1.78 -8.28 1.54
CA TYR A 61 3.16 -8.56 1.94
C TYR A 61 3.55 -7.92 3.29
N ILE A 62 2.59 -7.28 3.96
CA ILE A 62 2.82 -6.58 5.23
C ILE A 62 1.78 -7.12 6.23
N PRO A 63 2.21 -7.63 7.40
CA PRO A 63 1.30 -8.12 8.44
C PRO A 63 0.32 -7.07 8.98
#